data_AF-A0A2S4LD68-F1
#
_entry.id   AF-A0A2S4LD68-F1
#
_cell.length_a   1.000
_cell.length_b   1.000
_cell.length_c   1.000
_cell.angle_alpha   90.00
_cell.angle_beta   90.00
_cell.angle_gamma   90.00
#
_symmetry.space_group_name_H-M   'P 1'
#
loop_
_entity.id
_entity.type
_entity.pdbx_description
1 polymer ?
#
loop_
_entity_poly.entity_id
_entity_poly.type
_entity_poly.pdbx_seq_one_letter_code
_entity_poly.pdbx_strand_id
1 'polypeptide(L)'
;MPIRREHRFFYPIDWPQLSVVIRFQRAKGRCEVCARPHGQRVFHLGDGRWWDGAEGSWRDGAGRFICLAIGTDDILGRVRTTRVVLATGHRDHDTANNASKNLAAFCQRCHMNHDRPEHQRRRWRTLFRRKAGGDLFQGPYPRP
;
A
#
# COMPACT_ATOMS: atom_id res chain seq x y z
N MET A 1 7.89 -3.58 0.56
CA MET A 1 8.02 -3.93 1.99
C MET A 1 8.71 -5.29 2.07
N PRO A 2 9.85 -5.41 2.74
CA PRO A 2 10.47 -6.72 2.98
C PRO A 2 9.57 -7.55 3.90
N ILE A 3 9.31 -8.80 3.52
CA ILE A 3 8.54 -9.76 4.33
C ILE A 3 9.39 -10.13 5.55
N ARG A 4 8.84 -9.96 6.76
CA ARG A 4 9.50 -10.37 8.00
C ARG A 4 9.83 -11.86 7.97
N ARG A 5 10.98 -12.25 8.54
CA ARG A 5 11.43 -13.65 8.50
C ARG A 5 10.39 -14.59 9.08
N GLU A 6 9.74 -14.21 10.19
CA GLU A 6 8.67 -15.00 10.81
C GLU A 6 7.45 -15.23 9.91
N HIS A 7 7.19 -14.38 8.93
CA HIS A 7 5.98 -14.46 8.09
C HIS A 7 6.22 -15.18 6.75
N ARG A 8 7.48 -15.48 6.38
CA ARG A 8 7.81 -16.04 5.06
C ARG A 8 7.08 -17.35 4.77
N PHE A 9 6.85 -18.16 5.80
CA PHE A 9 6.20 -19.47 5.67
C PHE A 9 4.69 -19.39 5.39
N PHE A 10 4.04 -18.24 5.61
CA PHE A 10 2.63 -18.05 5.25
C PHE A 10 2.41 -17.76 3.76
N TYR A 11 3.49 -17.45 3.04
CA TYR A 11 3.45 -17.24 1.61
C TYR A 11 3.64 -18.59 0.93
N PRO A 12 2.77 -18.95 -0.03
CA PRO A 12 2.91 -20.21 -0.72
C PRO A 12 4.18 -20.19 -1.60
N ILE A 13 4.69 -21.37 -1.94
CA ILE A 13 5.95 -21.52 -2.71
C ILE A 13 5.89 -20.82 -4.07
N ASP A 14 4.69 -20.74 -4.66
CA ASP A 14 4.38 -20.10 -5.94
C ASP A 14 4.00 -18.62 -5.80
N TRP A 15 4.30 -17.98 -4.65
CA TRP A 15 4.02 -16.56 -4.43
C TRP A 15 4.52 -15.62 -5.55
N PRO A 16 5.72 -15.80 -6.15
CA PRO A 16 6.14 -14.96 -7.28
C PRO A 16 5.15 -15.01 -8.45
N GLN A 17 4.65 -16.19 -8.78
CA GLN A 17 3.69 -16.43 -9.85
C GLN A 17 2.33 -15.84 -9.49
N LEU A 18 1.82 -16.14 -8.29
CA LEU A 18 0.56 -15.60 -7.79
C LEU A 18 0.57 -14.07 -7.78
N SER A 19 1.68 -13.46 -7.34
CA SER A 19 1.84 -12.01 -7.34
C SER A 19 1.79 -11.41 -8.75
N VAL A 20 2.37 -12.09 -9.75
CA VAL A 20 2.31 -11.68 -11.16
C VAL A 20 0.89 -11.76 -11.70
N VAL A 21 0.16 -12.85 -11.41
CA VAL A 21 -1.25 -13.01 -11.80
C VAL A 21 -2.08 -11.85 -11.26
N ILE A 22 -1.96 -11.53 -9.96
CA ILE A 22 -2.71 -10.44 -9.36
C ILE A 22 -2.35 -9.08 -9.97
N ARG A 23 -1.05 -8.77 -10.12
CA ARG A 23 -0.60 -7.44 -10.56
C ARG A 23 -0.79 -7.19 -12.05
N PHE A 24 -0.50 -8.17 -12.89
CA PHE A 24 -0.34 -7.94 -14.33
C PHE A 24 -1.42 -8.60 -15.17
N GLN A 25 -1.98 -9.73 -14.71
CA GLN A 25 -3.09 -10.37 -15.42
C GLN A 25 -4.43 -9.79 -14.96
N ARG A 26 -4.75 -9.87 -13.67
CA ARG A 26 -6.04 -9.39 -13.13
C ARG A 26 -6.11 -7.87 -13.11
N ALA A 27 -5.15 -7.23 -12.46
CA ALA A 27 -5.15 -5.78 -12.31
C ALA A 27 -4.62 -5.04 -13.55
N LYS A 28 -4.23 -5.77 -14.62
CA LYS A 28 -3.72 -5.23 -15.88
C LYS A 28 -2.58 -4.21 -15.71
N GLY A 29 -1.73 -4.44 -14.71
CA GLY A 29 -0.63 -3.53 -14.38
C GLY A 29 -1.06 -2.19 -13.79
N ARG A 30 -2.28 -2.08 -13.24
CA ARG A 30 -2.79 -0.87 -12.58
C ARG A 30 -3.08 -1.14 -11.11
N CYS A 31 -2.96 -0.10 -10.28
CA CYS A 31 -3.39 -0.21 -8.90
C CYS A 31 -4.91 -0.39 -8.82
N GLU A 32 -5.40 -1.38 -8.08
CA GLU A 32 -6.83 -1.65 -7.92
C GLU A 32 -7.58 -0.60 -7.08
N VAL A 33 -6.86 0.35 -6.48
CA VAL A 33 -7.45 1.46 -5.70
C VAL A 33 -7.43 2.76 -6.48
N CYS A 34 -6.25 3.19 -6.97
CA CYS A 34 -6.10 4.54 -7.57
C CYS A 34 -5.84 4.53 -9.07
N ALA A 35 -5.86 3.36 -9.72
CA ALA A 35 -5.60 3.15 -11.15
C ALA A 35 -4.19 3.52 -11.67
N ARG A 36 -3.27 3.97 -10.79
CA ARG A 36 -1.88 4.30 -11.19
C ARG A 36 -1.20 3.11 -11.90
N PRO A 37 -0.63 3.32 -13.10
CA PRO A 37 -0.01 2.25 -13.89
C PRO A 37 1.39 1.89 -13.38
N HIS A 38 1.71 0.59 -13.39
CA HIS A 38 3.01 0.06 -13.00
C HIS A 38 4.14 0.55 -13.90
N GLY A 39 5.31 0.81 -13.32
CA GLY A 39 6.54 1.16 -14.05
C GLY A 39 6.59 2.61 -14.54
N GLN A 40 5.46 3.29 -14.61
CA GLN A 40 5.34 4.66 -15.11
C GLN A 40 5.73 5.70 -14.05
N ARG A 41 6.25 6.84 -14.52
CA ARG A 41 6.40 8.05 -13.70
C ARG A 41 5.11 8.86 -13.79
N VAL A 42 4.48 9.11 -12.64
CA VAL A 42 3.24 9.88 -12.56
C VAL A 42 3.46 11.20 -11.82
N PHE A 43 2.79 12.26 -12.28
CA PHE A 43 2.71 13.55 -11.58
C PHE A 43 1.59 13.50 -10.54
N HIS A 44 1.85 13.99 -9.33
CA HIS A 44 0.88 13.99 -8.25
C HIS A 44 1.06 15.17 -7.30
N LEU A 45 0.00 15.54 -6.58
CA LEU A 45 -0.01 16.69 -5.65
C LEU A 45 0.35 16.31 -4.20
N GLY A 46 0.57 15.02 -3.93
CA GLY A 46 1.02 14.53 -2.61
C GLY A 46 -0.11 14.13 -1.65
N ASP A 47 -1.30 14.72 -1.80
CA ASP A 47 -2.53 14.30 -1.12
C ASP A 47 -3.13 12.99 -1.69
N GLY A 48 -2.77 12.65 -2.91
CA GLY A 48 -3.24 11.47 -3.62
C GLY A 48 -3.70 11.76 -5.03
N ARG A 49 -4.06 13.01 -5.31
CA ARG A 49 -4.44 13.46 -6.64
C ARG A 49 -3.27 13.27 -7.59
N TRP A 50 -3.54 12.73 -8.78
CA TRP A 50 -2.52 12.45 -9.78
C TRP A 50 -3.04 12.62 -11.19
N TRP A 51 -2.15 12.97 -12.11
CA TRP A 51 -2.48 13.19 -13.52
C TRP A 51 -2.45 11.87 -14.29
N ASP A 52 -3.59 11.47 -14.84
CA ASP A 52 -3.71 10.34 -15.76
C ASP A 52 -3.48 10.82 -17.19
N GLY A 53 -2.24 10.69 -17.67
CA GLY A 53 -1.85 11.13 -19.00
C GLY A 53 -2.51 10.35 -20.14
N ALA A 54 -3.03 9.14 -19.90
CA ALA A 54 -3.75 8.39 -20.92
C ALA A 54 -5.16 8.96 -21.16
N GLU A 55 -5.78 9.50 -20.12
CA GLU A 55 -7.14 10.03 -20.14
C GLU A 55 -7.18 11.57 -20.18
N GLY A 56 -6.01 12.22 -20.17
CA GLY A 56 -5.88 13.67 -20.11
C GLY A 56 -6.60 14.30 -18.92
N SER A 57 -6.67 13.60 -17.78
CA SER A 57 -7.53 13.99 -16.64
C SER A 57 -6.85 13.78 -15.29
N TRP A 58 -7.26 14.55 -14.29
CA TRP A 58 -6.86 14.31 -12.91
C TRP A 58 -7.70 13.20 -12.28
N ARG A 59 -7.08 12.40 -11.42
CA ARG A 59 -7.76 11.43 -10.56
C ARG A 59 -7.49 11.71 -9.10
N ASP A 60 -8.45 11.36 -8.25
CA ASP A 60 -8.28 11.41 -6.80
C ASP A 60 -7.51 10.19 -6.26
N GLY A 61 -7.38 10.13 -4.94
CA GLY A 61 -6.70 9.04 -4.24
C GLY A 61 -7.38 7.67 -4.36
N ALA A 62 -8.64 7.61 -4.80
CA ALA A 62 -9.47 6.44 -5.03
C ALA A 62 -9.68 6.16 -6.53
N GLY A 63 -8.94 6.84 -7.40
CA GLY A 63 -8.96 6.62 -8.85
C GLY A 63 -10.14 7.26 -9.58
N ARG A 64 -11.00 8.04 -8.91
CA ARG A 64 -12.12 8.74 -9.56
C ARG A 64 -11.59 9.95 -10.31
N PHE A 65 -12.17 10.24 -11.48
CA PHE A 65 -11.84 11.44 -12.23
C PHE A 65 -12.32 12.69 -11.49
N ILE A 66 -11.50 13.73 -11.51
CA ILE A 66 -11.79 15.03 -10.90
C ILE A 66 -11.36 16.16 -11.83
N CYS A 67 -12.07 17.28 -11.75
CA CYS A 67 -11.64 18.55 -12.32
C CYS A 67 -10.96 19.38 -11.22
N LEU A 68 -9.74 19.85 -11.47
CA LEU A 68 -9.13 20.84 -10.59
C LEU A 68 -9.68 22.21 -10.92
N ALA A 69 -10.12 22.95 -9.90
CA ALA A 69 -10.54 24.34 -10.10
C ALA A 69 -9.32 25.20 -10.45
N ILE A 70 -9.43 25.98 -11.51
CA ILE A 70 -8.37 26.90 -11.95
C ILE A 70 -8.21 27.98 -10.87
N GLY A 71 -6.97 28.19 -10.41
CA GLY A 71 -6.64 29.26 -9.45
C GLY A 71 -6.70 28.89 -7.97
N THR A 72 -7.22 27.71 -7.58
CA THR A 72 -7.27 27.28 -6.16
C THR A 72 -6.08 26.46 -5.73
N ASP A 73 -5.46 25.72 -6.65
CA ASP A 73 -4.30 24.89 -6.38
C ASP A 73 -3.08 25.46 -7.11
N ASP A 74 -2.02 25.80 -6.37
CA ASP A 74 -0.69 26.00 -6.94
C ASP A 74 -0.11 24.64 -7.36
N ILE A 75 -0.58 24.15 -8.51
CA ILE A 75 -0.17 22.87 -9.09
C ILE A 75 1.33 22.87 -9.34
N LEU A 76 1.87 23.96 -9.91
CA LEU A 76 3.28 24.03 -10.29
C LEU A 76 4.21 24.01 -9.08
N GLY A 77 3.85 24.67 -7.98
CA GLY A 77 4.64 24.62 -6.75
C GLY A 77 4.54 23.31 -5.96
N ARG A 78 3.49 22.51 -6.18
CA ARG A 78 3.23 21.27 -5.40
C ARG A 78 3.47 19.98 -6.17
N VAL A 79 3.52 20.03 -7.50
CA VAL A 79 3.62 18.82 -8.33
C VAL A 79 4.91 18.06 -8.00
N ARG A 80 4.75 16.77 -7.74
CA ARG A 80 5.86 15.83 -7.52
C ARG A 80 5.72 14.66 -8.47
N THR A 81 6.83 14.01 -8.78
CA THR A 81 6.84 12.80 -9.60
C THR A 81 7.21 11.59 -8.76
N THR A 82 6.52 10.47 -9.00
CA THR A 82 6.89 9.19 -8.40
C THR A 82 6.87 8.10 -9.47
N ARG A 83 7.89 7.22 -9.48
CA ARG A 83 7.85 5.98 -10.25
C ARG A 83 6.98 4.97 -9.53
N VAL A 84 5.90 4.55 -10.18
CA VAL A 84 4.90 3.65 -9.60
C VAL A 84 5.42 2.22 -9.65
N VAL A 85 5.42 1.57 -8.49
CA VAL A 85 5.69 0.14 -8.34
C VAL A 85 4.48 -0.50 -7.69
N LEU A 86 4.03 -1.61 -8.28
CA LEU A 86 2.91 -2.39 -7.76
C LEU A 86 3.43 -3.55 -6.93
N ALA A 87 2.81 -3.75 -5.78
CA ALA A 87 2.99 -4.89 -4.92
C ALA A 87 1.64 -5.59 -4.73
N THR A 88 1.67 -6.90 -4.52
CA THR A 88 0.51 -7.65 -4.05
C THR A 88 0.43 -7.54 -2.54
N GLY A 89 -0.75 -7.26 -2.00
CA GLY A 89 -1.01 -7.24 -0.56
C GLY A 89 -2.35 -7.87 -0.21
N HIS A 90 -2.48 -8.35 1.02
CA HIS A 90 -3.68 -8.94 1.60
C HIS A 90 -4.65 -7.86 2.08
N ARG A 91 -5.92 -7.95 1.70
CA ARG A 91 -6.96 -6.97 2.08
C ARG A 91 -7.29 -7.01 3.57
N ASP A 92 -7.24 -8.18 4.19
CA ASP A 92 -7.50 -8.40 5.62
C ASP A 92 -6.26 -8.28 6.51
N HIS A 93 -5.08 -7.99 5.94
CA HIS A 93 -3.77 -8.01 6.61
C HIS A 93 -3.33 -9.38 7.17
N ASP A 94 -4.08 -10.46 6.92
CA ASP A 94 -3.69 -11.82 7.28
C ASP A 94 -2.83 -12.43 6.18
N THR A 95 -1.55 -12.65 6.48
CA THR A 95 -0.61 -13.24 5.53
C THR A 95 -0.89 -14.70 5.19
N ALA A 96 -1.68 -15.41 5.99
CA ALA A 96 -2.05 -16.81 5.72
C ALA A 96 -3.19 -16.94 4.71
N ASN A 97 -4.02 -15.90 4.54
CA ASN A 97 -5.18 -15.93 3.65
C ASN A 97 -4.80 -15.57 2.20
N ASN A 98 -4.25 -16.53 1.46
CA ASN A 98 -3.80 -16.32 0.07
C ASN A 98 -4.90 -16.50 -0.99
N ALA A 99 -6.18 -16.49 -0.59
CA ALA A 99 -7.28 -16.57 -1.55
C ALA A 99 -7.21 -15.39 -2.55
N SER A 100 -7.41 -15.67 -3.84
CA SER A 100 -7.32 -14.66 -4.91
C SER A 100 -8.16 -13.40 -4.62
N LYS A 101 -9.36 -13.56 -4.05
CA LYS A 101 -10.25 -12.45 -3.65
C LYS A 101 -9.68 -11.56 -2.53
N ASN A 102 -8.87 -12.13 -1.64
CA ASN A 102 -8.23 -11.39 -0.55
C ASN A 102 -6.97 -10.64 -1.01
N LEU A 103 -6.34 -11.08 -2.10
CA LEU A 103 -5.18 -10.39 -2.65
C LEU A 103 -5.61 -9.17 -3.48
N ALA A 104 -4.80 -8.13 -3.49
CA ALA A 104 -5.00 -6.92 -4.29
C ALA A 104 -3.68 -6.37 -4.81
N ALA A 105 -3.72 -5.67 -5.95
CA ALA A 105 -2.57 -4.96 -6.49
C ALA A 105 -2.56 -3.50 -6.00
N PHE A 106 -1.60 -3.15 -5.15
CA PHE A 106 -1.44 -1.82 -4.58
C PHE A 106 -0.21 -1.11 -5.13
N CYS A 107 -0.32 0.19 -5.44
CA CYS A 107 0.85 1.06 -5.62
C CYS A 107 1.47 1.40 -4.27
N GLN A 108 2.69 1.95 -4.24
CA GLN A 108 3.38 2.28 -2.99
C GLN A 108 2.52 3.13 -2.03
N ARG A 109 1.84 4.15 -2.55
CA ARG A 109 0.95 5.02 -1.74
C ARG A 109 -0.23 4.25 -1.15
N CYS A 110 -1.01 3.57 -2.00
CA CYS A 110 -2.22 2.87 -1.55
C CYS A 110 -1.87 1.73 -0.59
N HIS A 111 -0.73 1.05 -0.81
CA HIS A 111 -0.25 0.02 0.09
C HIS A 111 0.10 0.60 1.47
N MET A 112 0.87 1.70 1.52
CA MET A 112 1.23 2.36 2.78
C MET A 112 0.00 2.89 3.54
N ASN A 113 -1.02 3.37 2.81
CA ASN A 113 -2.27 3.83 3.42
C ASN A 113 -3.09 2.67 3.98
N HIS A 114 -3.20 1.58 3.23
CA HIS A 114 -3.87 0.34 3.66
C HIS A 114 -3.23 -0.19 4.95
N ASP A 115 -1.90 -0.30 4.98
CA ASP A 115 -1.17 -0.88 6.12
C ASP A 115 -1.01 0.08 7.31
N ARG A 116 -1.36 1.36 7.16
CA ARG A 116 -1.14 2.39 8.19
C ARG A 116 -1.74 2.01 9.56
N PRO A 117 -3.00 1.55 9.69
CA PRO A 117 -3.56 1.18 10.99
C PRO A 117 -2.81 0.02 11.65
N GLU A 118 -2.48 -1.03 10.89
CA GLU A 118 -1.75 -2.19 11.41
C GLU A 118 -0.30 -1.82 11.78
N HIS A 119 0.34 -0.93 11.01
CA HIS A 119 1.65 -0.38 11.37
C HIS A 119 1.60 0.44 12.66
N GLN A 120 0.57 1.26 12.87
CA GLN A 120 0.37 1.99 14.12
C GLN A 120 0.16 1.04 15.30
N ARG A 121 -0.69 0.02 15.16
CA ARG A 121 -0.92 -1.03 16.17
C ARG A 121 0.38 -1.75 16.55
N ARG A 122 1.16 -2.20 15.56
CA ARG A 122 2.45 -2.87 15.78
C ARG A 122 3.47 -1.95 16.45
N ARG A 123 3.57 -0.69 16.02
CA ARG A 123 4.46 0.31 16.62
C ARG A 123 4.08 0.56 18.08
N TRP A 124 2.80 0.75 18.37
CA TRP A 124 2.31 0.92 19.73
C TRP A 124 2.66 -0.28 20.60
N ARG A 125 2.36 -1.52 20.16
CA ARG A 125 2.69 -2.74 20.92
C ARG A 125 4.19 -2.87 21.20
N THR A 126 5.03 -2.51 20.23
CA THR A 126 6.49 -2.53 20.38
C THR A 126 6.97 -1.51 21.41
N LEU A 127 6.46 -0.27 21.34
CA LEU A 127 6.82 0.79 22.29
C LEU A 127 6.31 0.47 23.70
N PHE A 128 5.10 -0.06 23.82
CA PHE A 128 4.51 -0.51 25.07
C PHE A 128 5.40 -1.57 25.74
N ARG A 129 5.77 -2.63 25.01
CA ARG A 129 6.66 -3.70 25.50
C ARG A 129 8.07 -3.24 25.87
N ARG A 130 8.57 -2.13 25.30
CA ARG A 130 9.87 -1.57 25.68
C ARG A 130 9.80 -0.77 26.98
N LYS A 131 8.67 -0.11 27.23
CA LYS A 131 8.46 0.70 28.44
C LYS A 131 8.01 -0.14 29.63
N ALA A 132 7.23 -1.17 29.39
CA ALA A 132 6.76 -2.09 30.39
C ALA A 132 7.66 -3.34 30.42
N GLY A 133 8.24 -3.68 31.57
CA GLY A 133 8.99 -4.94 31.73
C GLY A 133 8.12 -6.20 31.63
N GLY A 134 6.80 -6.04 31.61
CA GLY A 134 5.76 -7.06 31.55
C GLY A 134 4.37 -6.44 31.69
N ASP A 135 3.31 -7.25 31.60
CA ASP A 135 1.98 -6.86 32.03
C ASP A 135 1.44 -7.77 33.15
N LEU A 136 0.40 -7.30 33.84
CA LEU A 136 -0.18 -7.98 35.00
C LEU A 136 -0.68 -9.41 34.69
N PHE A 137 -1.09 -9.68 33.45
CA PHE A 137 -1.71 -10.96 33.06
C PHE A 137 -0.73 -11.90 32.35
N GLN A 138 0.21 -11.38 31.56
CA GLN A 138 1.19 -12.18 30.82
C GLN A 138 2.58 -12.22 31.45
N GLY A 139 2.78 -11.49 32.56
CA GLY A 139 4.07 -11.44 33.25
C GLY A 139 5.13 -10.68 32.45
N PRO A 140 6.42 -10.86 32.78
CA PRO A 140 7.52 -10.15 32.14
C PRO A 140 7.61 -10.47 30.64
N TYR A 141 7.79 -9.44 29.81
CA TYR A 141 7.96 -9.62 28.38
C TYR A 141 9.36 -10.19 28.07
N PRO A 142 9.48 -11.04 27.03
CA PRO A 142 10.78 -11.55 26.60
C PRO A 142 11.72 -10.39 26.30
N ARG A 143 12.95 -10.46 26.81
CA ARG A 143 13.99 -9.48 26.47
C ARG A 143 14.28 -9.58 24.96
N PRO A 144 14.49 -8.43 24.28
CA PRO A 144 14.71 -8.37 22.84
C PRO A 144 15.96 -9.13 22.39
#